data_AF-A0A0B0P1Q2-F1
#
_entry.id   AF-A0A0B0P1Q2-F1
#
_cell.length_a   1.000
_cell.length_b   1.000
_cell.length_c   1.000
_cell.angle_alpha   90.00
_cell.angle_beta   90.00
_cell.angle_gamma   90.00
#
_symmetry.space_group_name_H-M   'P 1'
#
loop_
_entity.id
_entity.type
_entity.pdbx_description
1 polymer ?
#
loop_
_entity_poly.entity_id
_entity_poly.type
_entity_poly.pdbx_seq_one_letter_code
_entity_poly.pdbx_strand_id
1 'polypeptide(L)'
;MPPKVEKEHLNVVDIASSDDDGDAQTVARKQASSLGERQLRRNISSPEIPQSSGPITPPALPSGETLDSRSFWKAGNYVIGPTSKPALLEGALEHARVHPKFLHSNATSHKWAFGAIAELMDNAVDEIQHSATFIKVDKIDIKMDNSPGPALLFLDDGGGMDPVLLRKCMSLGYSSKKANTTIGQYGNGFKTSTMRLGADVIVFSRSTRAGKATQSVGLLSYTFLRRTGQDDVIVPMIDFDISGHWAEPIIYSTHDDWSSNLKTILEWSPFSLKEDLLLQFDDIGPHGTKIVIYNLWLNDEGIYELAFDDDDEDIRLRDEALREATTKVLKKTVELQSHISYRLRYSLRAYASMLYLRKFNNFQIILRGKPVQQFNIADELQYPKVVTYKPQVAAGSKESPYYFVLLLFSVIIIFKCSVETTIGFIKETPTNVSGFNVYHKNRLIRPFWKVKSDGSVIGNGVVGVLEADFIEPAHDKQDFERSSLFVRLENRLKQMVHEYWKGHCYLMGYQPPGFAAKQKKLLANQHNNSSNFPAGGKQDSRDEQPGLDVPDVVMPEGDLASTSVDQLCEENIQLFMRCEEKAQKEAELKQTIEELEKGLEDMRKKCAHLSSLLESKRKQKVT
;
A
#
# COMPACT_ATOMS: atom_id res chain seq x y z
N MET A 1 -66.73 -4.82 -24.23
CA MET A 1 -66.38 -5.76 -23.12
C MET A 1 -64.93 -6.18 -23.27
N PRO A 2 -64.16 -6.33 -22.18
CA PRO A 2 -62.70 -6.48 -22.15
C PRO A 2 -62.27 -7.97 -22.23
N PRO A 3 -60.95 -8.28 -22.10
CA PRO A 3 -60.42 -8.51 -20.75
C PRO A 3 -59.09 -7.78 -20.42
N LYS A 4 -58.89 -7.61 -19.11
CA LYS A 4 -57.73 -7.02 -18.41
C LYS A 4 -56.52 -7.98 -18.40
N VAL A 5 -55.31 -7.41 -18.40
CA VAL A 5 -54.06 -8.11 -18.05
C VAL A 5 -53.55 -7.56 -16.72
N GLU A 6 -53.20 -8.46 -15.81
CA GLU A 6 -52.70 -8.20 -14.46
C GLU A 6 -51.30 -7.58 -14.48
N LYS A 7 -51.07 -6.64 -13.55
CA LYS A 7 -49.75 -6.09 -13.22
C LYS A 7 -49.21 -6.85 -12.01
N GLU A 8 -48.06 -7.51 -12.17
CA GLU A 8 -47.27 -7.98 -11.03
C GLU A 8 -46.42 -6.84 -10.46
N HIS A 9 -46.44 -6.75 -9.13
CA HIS A 9 -45.71 -5.78 -8.31
C HIS A 9 -44.22 -6.15 -8.21
N LEU A 10 -43.33 -5.20 -8.53
CA LEU A 10 -41.93 -5.28 -8.14
C LEU A 10 -41.78 -4.71 -6.72
N ASN A 11 -41.30 -5.56 -5.81
CA ASN A 11 -40.94 -5.20 -4.44
C ASN A 11 -39.73 -4.26 -4.44
N VAL A 12 -39.95 -3.01 -4.01
CA VAL A 12 -38.89 -2.06 -3.65
C VAL A 12 -38.51 -2.35 -2.20
N VAL A 13 -37.23 -2.64 -1.95
CA VAL A 13 -36.68 -2.71 -0.60
C VAL A 13 -36.11 -1.33 -0.27
N ASP A 14 -36.81 -0.62 0.61
CA ASP A 14 -36.32 0.60 1.26
C ASP A 14 -35.20 0.24 2.23
N ILE A 15 -34.00 0.77 2.00
CA ILE A 15 -32.91 0.73 2.98
C ILE A 15 -32.97 2.04 3.77
N ALA A 16 -33.52 1.96 4.97
CA ALA A 16 -33.53 3.05 5.93
C ALA A 16 -32.11 3.33 6.45
N SER A 17 -31.73 4.61 6.37
CA SER A 17 -30.59 5.22 7.06
C SER A 17 -30.80 5.08 8.57
N SER A 18 -29.81 4.55 9.28
CA SER A 18 -29.75 4.55 10.75
C SER A 18 -28.43 5.17 11.16
N ASP A 19 -28.48 6.48 11.39
CA ASP A 19 -27.52 7.23 12.19
C ASP A 19 -27.72 6.82 13.66
N ASP A 20 -26.64 6.42 14.34
CA ASP A 20 -26.59 6.36 15.80
C ASP A 20 -25.23 6.92 16.26
N ASP A 21 -25.19 8.25 16.40
CA ASP A 21 -24.10 8.98 17.03
C ASP A 21 -24.30 8.95 18.56
N GLY A 22 -23.48 8.14 19.22
CA GLY A 22 -23.33 8.11 20.67
C GLY A 22 -22.44 9.25 21.17
N ASP A 23 -23.06 10.11 21.97
CA ASP A 23 -22.60 11.31 22.65
C ASP A 23 -21.24 11.20 23.39
N ALA A 24 -20.35 12.17 23.18
CA ALA A 24 -19.19 12.42 24.04
C ALA A 24 -18.84 13.93 24.08
N GLN A 25 -19.35 14.56 25.14
CA GLN A 25 -19.00 15.85 25.75
C GLN A 25 -17.69 16.51 25.28
N THR A 26 -17.82 17.73 24.74
CA THR A 26 -16.73 18.71 24.70
C THR A 26 -17.10 19.99 25.46
N VAL A 27 -16.27 20.31 26.45
CA VAL A 27 -16.36 21.48 27.30
C VAL A 27 -15.73 22.69 26.61
N ALA A 28 -16.57 23.70 26.38
CA ALA A 28 -16.33 25.15 26.35
C ALA A 28 -14.98 25.73 25.89
N ARG A 29 -15.03 26.52 24.80
CA ARG A 29 -14.19 27.72 24.67
C ARG A 29 -14.98 28.89 24.10
N LYS A 30 -15.06 29.95 24.89
CA LYS A 30 -15.81 31.20 24.68
C LYS A 30 -15.37 31.93 23.39
N GLN A 31 -16.32 32.32 22.55
CA GLN A 31 -16.21 33.47 21.64
C GLN A 31 -16.90 34.68 22.27
N ALA A 32 -16.23 35.82 22.22
CA ALA A 32 -16.78 37.13 22.57
C ALA A 32 -17.34 37.82 21.32
N SER A 33 -18.48 38.48 21.54
CA SER A 33 -19.39 39.17 20.64
C SER A 33 -18.92 40.53 20.13
N SER A 34 -19.33 40.89 18.90
CA SER A 34 -19.92 42.21 18.54
C SER A 34 -20.51 42.07 17.12
N LEU A 35 -21.83 42.02 16.88
CA LEU A 35 -22.90 43.04 16.89
C LEU A 35 -22.70 44.24 15.94
N GLY A 36 -23.67 44.36 15.02
CA GLY A 36 -24.02 45.55 14.22
C GLY A 36 -23.83 45.31 12.71
N GLU A 37 -24.77 45.50 11.80
CA GLU A 37 -26.18 45.86 11.85
C GLU A 37 -26.74 45.57 10.45
N ARG A 38 -27.96 45.02 10.38
CA ARG A 38 -28.73 44.83 9.14
C ARG A 38 -29.32 46.17 8.69
N GLN A 39 -29.19 46.52 7.42
CA GLN A 39 -30.24 47.26 6.72
C GLN A 39 -30.59 46.60 5.39
N LEU A 40 -31.79 45.99 5.38
CA LEU A 40 -32.57 45.70 4.18
C LEU A 40 -33.10 47.03 3.61
N ARG A 41 -32.96 47.23 2.31
CA ARG A 41 -34.01 47.87 1.50
C ARG A 41 -34.21 47.08 0.20
N ARG A 42 -35.47 46.79 -0.07
CA ARG A 42 -35.98 45.94 -1.14
C ARG A 42 -36.87 46.80 -2.06
N ASN A 43 -36.99 46.34 -3.30
CA ASN A 43 -37.98 46.66 -4.35
C ASN A 43 -37.62 47.90 -5.20
N ILE A 44 -37.78 47.91 -6.53
CA ILE A 44 -38.90 47.44 -7.37
C ILE A 44 -38.39 46.98 -8.76
N SER A 45 -39.11 46.03 -9.35
CA SER A 45 -38.93 45.43 -10.69
C SER A 45 -39.85 46.04 -11.76
N SER A 46 -39.38 46.16 -13.01
CA SER A 46 -40.12 45.83 -14.25
C SER A 46 -39.22 45.90 -15.51
N PRO A 47 -39.62 45.25 -16.64
CA PRO A 47 -38.72 44.54 -17.55
C PRO A 47 -38.53 45.19 -18.93
N GLU A 48 -37.42 44.90 -19.63
CA GLU A 48 -37.31 45.05 -21.09
C GLU A 48 -36.50 43.90 -21.73
N ILE A 49 -36.94 43.47 -22.91
CA ILE A 49 -36.39 42.37 -23.75
C ILE A 49 -35.64 43.00 -24.97
N PRO A 50 -35.01 42.26 -25.92
CA PRO A 50 -33.56 42.17 -26.10
C PRO A 50 -33.07 42.73 -27.45
N GLN A 51 -31.85 43.31 -27.55
CA GLN A 51 -31.19 43.51 -28.86
C GLN A 51 -29.67 43.32 -28.89
N SER A 52 -29.28 42.42 -29.82
CA SER A 52 -28.09 42.29 -30.67
C SER A 52 -26.64 42.33 -30.11
N SER A 53 -26.04 41.15 -30.16
CA SER A 53 -24.73 40.76 -30.74
C SER A 53 -23.66 41.83 -31.02
N GLY A 54 -22.54 41.71 -30.30
CA GLY A 54 -21.22 42.25 -30.63
C GLY A 54 -20.11 41.33 -30.05
N PRO A 55 -18.87 41.33 -30.58
CA PRO A 55 -17.93 40.22 -30.45
C PRO A 55 -17.34 40.09 -29.03
N ILE A 56 -17.42 38.89 -28.47
CA ILE A 56 -16.80 38.54 -27.19
C ILE A 56 -15.29 38.45 -27.41
N THR A 57 -14.57 39.45 -26.89
CA THR A 57 -13.12 39.38 -26.70
C THR A 57 -12.87 38.42 -25.53
N PRO A 58 -11.95 37.45 -25.62
CA PRO A 58 -11.69 36.55 -24.49
C PRO A 58 -11.17 37.37 -23.29
N PRO A 59 -11.63 37.10 -22.07
CA PRO A 59 -11.17 37.82 -20.90
C PRO A 59 -9.69 37.48 -20.67
N ALA A 60 -8.87 38.52 -20.53
CA ALA A 60 -7.48 38.39 -20.13
C ALA A 60 -7.38 37.65 -18.79
N LEU A 61 -6.52 36.63 -18.73
CA LEU A 61 -6.19 35.89 -17.52
C LEU A 61 -5.69 36.85 -16.42
N PRO A 62 -6.20 36.77 -15.18
CA PRO A 62 -5.65 37.54 -14.07
C PRO A 62 -4.23 37.09 -13.76
N SER A 63 -3.28 38.02 -13.87
CA SER A 63 -1.84 37.84 -13.68
C SER A 63 -1.42 37.68 -12.21
N GLY A 64 -2.17 36.93 -11.40
CA GLY A 64 -1.99 36.85 -9.94
C GLY A 64 -1.94 35.46 -9.30
N GLU A 65 -2.25 34.36 -10.00
CA GLU A 65 -2.34 33.00 -9.40
C GLU A 65 -1.06 32.16 -9.57
N THR A 66 0.14 32.74 -9.44
CA THR A 66 1.36 32.04 -9.88
C THR A 66 1.90 30.99 -8.89
N LEU A 67 1.41 30.91 -7.65
CA LEU A 67 1.95 30.01 -6.62
C LEU A 67 0.91 29.10 -5.92
N ASP A 68 -0.36 29.51 -5.81
CA ASP A 68 -1.39 28.68 -5.16
C ASP A 68 -1.68 27.37 -5.92
N SER A 69 -1.37 27.30 -7.21
CA SER A 69 -1.53 26.08 -8.03
C SER A 69 -0.43 25.04 -7.80
N ARG A 70 0.61 25.33 -6.99
CA ARG A 70 1.76 24.44 -6.74
C ARG A 70 1.88 23.95 -5.30
N SER A 71 0.91 24.24 -4.45
CA SER A 71 0.83 23.65 -3.11
C SER A 71 -0.02 22.39 -3.15
N PHE A 72 0.58 21.25 -2.76
CA PHE A 72 -0.12 19.96 -2.76
C PHE A 72 -1.40 20.04 -1.93
N TRP A 73 -1.31 20.45 -0.66
CA TRP A 73 -2.45 20.46 0.27
C TRP A 73 -3.55 21.46 -0.09
N LYS A 74 -3.26 22.44 -0.96
CA LYS A 74 -4.24 23.42 -1.46
C LYS A 74 -4.78 23.07 -2.83
N ALA A 75 -4.17 22.12 -3.54
CA ALA A 75 -4.57 21.73 -4.89
C ALA A 75 -6.02 21.22 -4.94
N GLY A 76 -6.62 20.70 -3.87
CA GLY A 76 -8.05 20.33 -3.87
C GLY A 76 -9.05 21.50 -3.93
N ASN A 77 -8.63 22.72 -3.58
CA ASN A 77 -9.53 23.81 -3.19
C ASN A 77 -9.73 24.84 -4.32
N TYR A 78 -10.54 24.49 -5.31
CA TYR A 78 -10.99 25.43 -6.36
C TYR A 78 -12.47 25.27 -6.68
N VAL A 79 -13.11 26.38 -7.09
CA VAL A 79 -14.53 26.45 -7.42
C VAL A 79 -14.80 25.74 -8.74
N ILE A 80 -15.75 24.81 -8.75
CA ILE A 80 -16.22 24.12 -9.96
C ILE A 80 -17.25 25.03 -10.62
N GLY A 81 -16.99 25.49 -11.84
CA GLY A 81 -17.94 26.28 -12.62
C GLY A 81 -19.12 25.44 -13.13
N PRO A 82 -20.22 26.06 -13.58
CA PRO A 82 -21.37 25.34 -14.13
C PRO A 82 -20.97 24.57 -15.41
N THR A 83 -21.32 23.29 -15.42
CA THR A 83 -20.91 22.28 -16.40
C THR A 83 -21.75 22.31 -17.67
N SER A 84 -21.13 22.30 -18.86
CA SER A 84 -21.85 22.01 -20.12
C SER A 84 -21.97 20.50 -20.31
N LYS A 85 -23.14 19.93 -19.99
CA LYS A 85 -23.43 18.50 -20.24
C LYS A 85 -23.50 18.23 -21.75
N PRO A 86 -22.71 17.31 -22.31
CA PRO A 86 -23.00 16.76 -23.63
C PRO A 86 -24.33 15.99 -23.58
N ALA A 87 -25.18 16.14 -24.60
CA ALA A 87 -26.40 15.37 -24.70
C ALA A 87 -26.08 13.87 -24.83
N LEU A 88 -26.65 13.03 -23.95
CA LEU A 88 -26.48 11.58 -24.00
C LEU A 88 -27.14 11.01 -25.26
N LEU A 89 -26.44 10.11 -25.95
CA LEU A 89 -27.04 9.23 -26.94
C LEU A 89 -28.06 8.30 -26.25
N GLU A 90 -29.28 8.27 -26.76
CA GLU A 90 -30.40 7.51 -26.23
C GLU A 90 -30.06 6.00 -26.20
N GLY A 91 -29.98 5.41 -25.00
CA GLY A 91 -29.70 3.98 -24.79
C GLY A 91 -28.34 3.61 -24.17
N ALA A 92 -27.44 4.57 -23.90
CA ALA A 92 -26.20 4.31 -23.18
C ALA A 92 -26.37 4.46 -21.66
N LEU A 93 -25.96 3.44 -20.88
CA LEU A 93 -25.85 3.55 -19.42
C LEU A 93 -24.71 4.52 -19.06
N GLU A 94 -24.95 5.39 -18.07
CA GLU A 94 -23.92 6.31 -17.57
C GLU A 94 -22.81 5.50 -16.87
N HIS A 95 -21.56 5.69 -17.30
CA HIS A 95 -20.41 5.07 -16.65
C HIS A 95 -19.95 5.95 -15.47
N ALA A 96 -19.40 5.34 -14.44
CA ALA A 96 -18.75 6.08 -13.36
C ALA A 96 -17.60 6.94 -13.94
N ARG A 97 -17.66 8.24 -13.67
CA ARG A 97 -16.68 9.23 -14.15
C ARG A 97 -15.77 9.66 -13.02
N VAL A 98 -14.54 10.03 -13.39
CA VAL A 98 -13.52 10.46 -12.44
C VAL A 98 -13.18 11.91 -12.73
N HIS A 99 -13.57 12.77 -11.80
CA HIS A 99 -13.25 14.19 -11.88
C HIS A 99 -11.76 14.42 -11.55
N PRO A 100 -11.05 15.37 -12.20
CA PRO A 100 -9.63 15.62 -11.96
C PRO A 100 -9.23 15.85 -10.49
N LYS A 101 -10.15 16.39 -9.66
CA LYS A 101 -9.96 16.50 -8.19
C LYS A 101 -9.61 15.16 -7.52
N PHE A 102 -10.12 14.05 -8.04
CA PHE A 102 -9.85 12.72 -7.50
C PHE A 102 -8.36 12.34 -7.60
N LEU A 103 -7.63 12.80 -8.63
CA LEU A 103 -6.20 12.53 -8.75
C LEU A 103 -5.42 13.05 -7.53
N HIS A 104 -5.79 14.24 -7.07
CA HIS A 104 -5.23 14.83 -5.86
C HIS A 104 -5.69 14.11 -4.59
N SER A 105 -7.00 13.88 -4.41
CA SER A 105 -7.54 13.15 -3.24
C SER A 105 -6.96 11.74 -3.09
N ASN A 106 -6.70 11.05 -4.19
CA ASN A 106 -6.11 9.72 -4.20
C ASN A 106 -4.61 9.76 -3.84
N ALA A 107 -3.91 10.82 -4.22
CA ALA A 107 -2.50 11.04 -3.90
C ALA A 107 -2.24 11.29 -2.41
N THR A 108 -3.24 11.76 -1.64
CA THR A 108 -3.09 11.99 -0.18
C THR A 108 -2.91 10.70 0.63
N SER A 109 -3.04 9.53 -0.01
CA SER A 109 -2.68 8.23 0.57
C SER A 109 -1.21 8.16 0.95
N HIS A 110 -0.31 8.77 0.17
CA HIS A 110 1.11 8.86 0.49
C HIS A 110 1.40 10.09 1.35
N LYS A 111 1.66 9.86 2.64
CA LYS A 111 2.12 10.94 3.54
C LYS A 111 3.60 11.26 3.33
N TRP A 112 4.39 10.27 2.95
CA TRP A 112 5.85 10.35 2.84
C TRP A 112 6.31 10.22 1.38
N ALA A 113 7.07 11.20 0.88
CA ALA A 113 7.49 11.25 -0.53
C ALA A 113 8.33 10.02 -0.95
N PHE A 114 9.22 9.53 -0.08
CA PHE A 114 10.02 8.33 -0.41
C PHE A 114 9.16 7.08 -0.58
N GLY A 115 8.01 7.00 0.10
CA GLY A 115 7.05 5.92 -0.13
C GLY A 115 6.50 5.92 -1.56
N ALA A 116 6.17 7.10 -2.09
CA ALA A 116 5.75 7.28 -3.49
C ALA A 116 6.89 6.99 -4.49
N ILE A 117 8.13 7.42 -4.19
CA ILE A 117 9.29 7.08 -5.02
C ILE A 117 9.50 5.56 -5.06
N ALA A 118 9.39 4.90 -3.91
CA ALA A 118 9.57 3.46 -3.80
C ALA A 118 8.50 2.67 -4.54
N GLU A 119 7.26 3.15 -4.63
CA GLU A 119 6.24 2.53 -5.49
C GLU A 119 6.64 2.50 -6.98
N LEU A 120 7.31 3.55 -7.46
CA LEU A 120 7.83 3.58 -8.83
C LEU A 120 9.03 2.65 -8.99
N MET A 121 9.87 2.55 -7.97
CA MET A 121 10.97 1.57 -7.94
C MET A 121 10.45 0.12 -7.94
N ASP A 122 9.39 -0.15 -7.19
CA ASP A 122 8.74 -1.46 -7.13
C ASP A 122 8.27 -1.91 -8.52
N ASN A 123 7.79 -0.98 -9.36
CA ASN A 123 7.36 -1.32 -10.72
C ASN A 123 8.52 -1.75 -11.62
N ALA A 124 9.70 -1.12 -11.52
CA ALA A 124 10.88 -1.52 -12.26
C ALA A 124 11.49 -2.83 -11.72
N VAL A 125 11.46 -3.03 -10.39
CA VAL A 125 11.90 -4.30 -9.78
C VAL A 125 11.00 -5.47 -10.19
N ASP A 126 9.69 -5.25 -10.31
CA ASP A 126 8.76 -6.25 -10.86
C ASP A 126 9.10 -6.63 -12.32
N GLU A 127 9.84 -5.79 -13.05
CA GLU A 127 10.28 -6.04 -14.44
C GLU A 127 11.61 -6.82 -14.53
N ILE A 128 12.24 -7.21 -13.42
CA ILE A 128 13.41 -8.12 -13.43
C ILE A 128 13.07 -9.43 -14.15
N GLN A 129 11.84 -9.92 -14.02
CA GLN A 129 11.37 -11.11 -14.76
C GLN A 129 11.31 -10.91 -16.29
N HIS A 130 11.27 -9.66 -16.74
CA HIS A 130 11.34 -9.23 -18.13
C HIS A 130 12.72 -8.66 -18.49
N SER A 131 13.76 -9.10 -17.79
CA SER A 131 15.17 -8.75 -18.04
C SER A 131 15.58 -7.31 -17.74
N ALA A 132 14.82 -6.57 -16.91
CA ALA A 132 15.30 -5.31 -16.37
C ALA A 132 16.61 -5.53 -15.61
N THR A 133 17.60 -4.66 -15.86
CA THR A 133 18.91 -4.69 -15.20
C THR A 133 19.18 -3.45 -14.36
N PHE A 134 18.39 -2.38 -14.52
CA PHE A 134 18.49 -1.23 -13.63
C PHE A 134 17.21 -0.42 -13.51
N ILE A 135 17.17 0.40 -12.45
CA ILE A 135 16.36 1.61 -12.40
C ILE A 135 17.26 2.78 -12.02
N LYS A 136 17.20 3.84 -12.82
CA LYS A 136 17.82 5.13 -12.55
C LYS A 136 16.78 6.09 -11.99
N VAL A 137 17.08 6.65 -10.82
CA VAL A 137 16.31 7.75 -10.20
C VAL A 137 17.21 8.97 -10.15
N ASP A 138 16.80 10.06 -10.79
CA ASP A 138 17.63 11.25 -10.93
C ASP A 138 16.83 12.54 -10.83
N LYS A 139 17.54 13.66 -10.71
CA LYS A 139 16.98 15.00 -10.85
C LYS A 139 17.41 15.57 -12.19
N ILE A 140 16.45 16.10 -12.94
CA ILE A 140 16.71 16.86 -14.16
C ILE A 140 16.20 18.29 -13.99
N ASP A 141 16.80 19.23 -14.72
CA ASP A 141 16.35 20.62 -14.75
C ASP A 141 15.53 20.88 -16.02
N ILE A 142 14.27 21.27 -15.83
CA ILE A 142 13.42 21.70 -16.92
C ILE A 142 13.64 23.19 -17.15
N LYS A 143 14.01 23.55 -18.37
CA LYS A 143 14.27 24.93 -18.81
C LYS A 143 13.08 25.50 -19.60
N MET A 144 11.87 25.36 -19.08
CA MET A 144 10.70 25.99 -19.70
C MET A 144 10.62 27.48 -19.33
N ASP A 145 10.36 28.33 -20.33
CA ASP A 145 10.29 29.79 -20.16
C ASP A 145 9.28 30.23 -19.08
N ASN A 146 8.20 29.47 -18.89
CA ASN A 146 7.11 29.83 -17.96
C ASN A 146 7.11 29.01 -16.66
N SER A 147 7.95 28.00 -16.53
CA SER A 147 7.99 27.10 -15.36
C SER A 147 9.32 26.34 -15.24
N PRO A 148 10.45 27.05 -15.06
CA PRO A 148 11.72 26.38 -14.83
C PRO A 148 11.71 25.70 -13.46
N GLY A 149 12.34 24.54 -13.35
CA GLY A 149 12.45 23.86 -12.06
C GLY A 149 12.95 22.42 -12.15
N PRO A 150 13.26 21.82 -10.99
CA PRO A 150 13.63 20.43 -10.91
C PRO A 150 12.45 19.52 -11.27
N ALA A 151 12.79 18.40 -11.89
CA ALA A 151 11.90 17.27 -12.12
C ALA A 151 12.58 15.98 -11.68
N LEU A 152 11.77 15.00 -11.29
CA LEU A 152 12.24 13.66 -10.99
C LEU A 152 12.19 12.81 -12.27
N LEU A 153 13.30 12.15 -12.55
CA LEU A 153 13.45 11.20 -13.65
C LEU A 153 13.52 9.79 -13.08
N PHE A 154 12.68 8.90 -13.59
CA PHE A 154 12.80 7.45 -13.41
C PHE A 154 13.02 6.83 -14.77
N LEU A 155 14.06 6.01 -14.92
CA LEU A 155 14.37 5.31 -16.16
C LEU A 155 14.75 3.87 -15.85
N ASP A 156 14.01 2.92 -16.40
CA ASP A 156 14.32 1.49 -16.35
C ASP A 156 14.47 0.90 -17.76
N ASP A 157 15.21 -0.19 -17.85
CA ASP A 157 15.42 -0.98 -19.06
C ASP A 157 14.57 -2.26 -19.07
N GLY A 158 13.44 -2.27 -18.37
CA GLY A 158 12.51 -3.40 -18.36
C GLY A 158 11.84 -3.66 -19.70
N GLY A 159 10.82 -4.53 -19.71
CA GLY A 159 10.16 -4.94 -20.96
C GLY A 159 9.35 -3.84 -21.64
N GLY A 160 9.14 -2.71 -20.96
CA GLY A 160 8.34 -1.59 -21.41
C GLY A 160 6.86 -1.93 -21.64
N MET A 161 6.11 -0.93 -22.07
CA MET A 161 4.68 -1.00 -22.31
C MET A 161 4.38 -0.81 -23.80
N ASP A 162 3.66 -1.77 -24.37
CA ASP A 162 2.97 -1.55 -25.64
C ASP A 162 1.83 -0.51 -25.45
N PRO A 163 1.27 0.04 -26.55
CA PRO A 163 0.21 1.04 -26.46
C PRO A 163 -1.00 0.64 -25.59
N VAL A 164 -1.35 -0.65 -25.57
CA VAL A 164 -2.49 -1.14 -24.78
C VAL A 164 -2.14 -1.15 -23.29
N LEU A 165 -0.93 -1.57 -22.95
CA LEU A 165 -0.43 -1.55 -21.57
C LEU A 165 -0.25 -0.13 -21.05
N LEU A 166 0.24 0.81 -21.86
CA LEU A 166 0.36 2.22 -21.44
C LEU A 166 -1.02 2.82 -21.13
N ARG A 167 -2.03 2.56 -21.98
CA ARG A 167 -3.41 2.97 -21.70
C ARG A 167 -3.94 2.40 -20.38
N LYS A 168 -3.72 1.10 -20.13
CA LYS A 168 -4.08 0.48 -18.84
C LYS A 168 -3.31 1.09 -17.66
N CYS A 169 -2.03 1.42 -17.86
CA CYS A 169 -1.20 2.08 -16.86
C CYS A 169 -1.73 3.47 -16.49
N MET A 170 -2.29 4.21 -17.46
CA MET A 170 -2.90 5.52 -17.24
C MET A 170 -4.34 5.46 -16.69
N SER A 171 -5.09 4.38 -16.96
CA SER A 171 -6.45 4.17 -16.45
C SER A 171 -6.49 3.64 -15.02
N LEU A 172 -7.42 4.12 -14.19
CA LEU A 172 -7.57 3.66 -12.79
C LEU A 172 -8.05 2.19 -12.71
N GLY A 173 -7.52 1.44 -11.74
CA GLY A 173 -8.00 0.10 -11.37
C GLY A 173 -7.54 -1.07 -12.25
N TYR A 174 -6.70 -0.83 -13.26
CA TYR A 174 -6.17 -1.90 -14.10
C TYR A 174 -4.82 -2.42 -13.57
N SER A 175 -4.77 -3.73 -13.30
CA SER A 175 -3.53 -4.46 -13.03
C SER A 175 -3.62 -5.84 -13.68
N SER A 176 -2.62 -6.21 -14.47
CA SER A 176 -2.45 -7.58 -14.99
C SER A 176 -1.51 -8.42 -14.12
N LYS A 177 -0.95 -7.83 -13.06
CA LYS A 177 0.01 -8.46 -12.16
C LYS A 177 -0.72 -9.46 -11.26
N LYS A 178 -0.25 -10.72 -11.23
CA LYS A 178 -0.82 -11.77 -10.37
C LYS A 178 -0.31 -11.59 -8.94
N ALA A 179 -1.21 -11.64 -7.97
CA ALA A 179 -0.96 -11.27 -6.56
C ALA A 179 0.22 -12.00 -5.88
N ASN A 180 0.66 -13.16 -6.39
CA ASN A 180 1.63 -14.01 -5.69
C ASN A 180 3.12 -13.71 -5.98
N THR A 181 3.45 -12.93 -7.02
CA THR A 181 4.87 -12.79 -7.46
C THR A 181 5.33 -11.35 -7.66
N THR A 182 4.47 -10.37 -7.42
CA THR A 182 4.75 -8.95 -7.73
C THR A 182 4.35 -8.06 -6.57
N ILE A 183 5.06 -6.94 -6.41
CA ILE A 183 4.80 -5.96 -5.34
C ILE A 183 3.56 -5.12 -5.71
N GLY A 184 3.40 -4.77 -7.00
CA GLY A 184 2.25 -4.01 -7.49
C GLY A 184 1.01 -4.87 -7.73
N GLN A 185 -0.07 -4.66 -6.97
CA GLN A 185 -1.30 -5.46 -7.09
C GLN A 185 -2.53 -4.64 -7.54
N TYR A 186 -2.68 -3.41 -7.02
CA TYR A 186 -3.95 -2.67 -7.08
C TYR A 186 -4.16 -1.80 -8.33
N GLY A 187 -3.15 -1.66 -9.20
CA GLY A 187 -3.28 -0.85 -10.43
C GLY A 187 -3.42 0.67 -10.20
N ASN A 188 -3.20 1.14 -8.97
CA ASN A 188 -3.35 2.56 -8.57
C ASN A 188 -2.01 3.25 -8.24
N GLY A 189 -0.99 2.48 -7.83
CA GLY A 189 0.27 2.99 -7.28
C GLY A 189 0.99 4.02 -8.16
N PHE A 190 0.98 3.84 -9.48
CA PHE A 190 1.57 4.82 -10.41
C PHE A 190 0.89 6.19 -10.32
N LYS A 191 -0.45 6.23 -10.34
CA LYS A 191 -1.22 7.49 -10.34
C LYS A 191 -1.06 8.19 -8.99
N THR A 192 -1.21 7.46 -7.89
CA THR A 192 -1.10 8.02 -6.54
C THR A 192 0.30 8.55 -6.27
N SER A 193 1.33 7.81 -6.67
CA SER A 193 2.73 8.18 -6.42
C SER A 193 3.17 9.36 -7.25
N THR A 194 2.86 9.37 -8.56
CA THR A 194 3.24 10.48 -9.44
C THR A 194 2.55 11.77 -9.04
N MET A 195 1.24 11.72 -8.78
CA MET A 195 0.45 12.87 -8.33
C MET A 195 0.82 13.34 -6.92
N ARG A 196 1.44 12.50 -6.08
CA ARG A 196 1.99 12.91 -4.78
C ARG A 196 3.31 13.68 -4.92
N LEU A 197 4.10 13.37 -5.94
CA LEU A 197 5.44 13.95 -6.13
C LEU A 197 5.40 15.24 -6.93
N GLY A 198 4.54 15.33 -7.94
CA GLY A 198 4.33 16.55 -8.72
C GLY A 198 2.93 16.63 -9.32
N ALA A 199 2.59 17.81 -9.84
CA ALA A 199 1.30 18.03 -10.48
C ALA A 199 1.18 17.29 -11.82
N ASP A 200 2.30 17.06 -12.50
CA ASP A 200 2.30 16.58 -13.87
C ASP A 200 3.34 15.48 -14.09
N VAL A 201 2.98 14.48 -14.88
CA VAL A 201 3.87 13.40 -15.27
C VAL A 201 3.72 13.08 -16.74
N ILE A 202 4.86 12.90 -17.41
CA ILE A 202 4.94 12.37 -18.78
C ILE A 202 5.69 11.05 -18.77
N VAL A 203 5.16 10.07 -19.48
CA VAL A 203 5.71 8.72 -19.59
C VAL A 203 6.07 8.44 -21.03
N PHE A 204 7.29 7.98 -21.24
CA PHE A 204 7.80 7.42 -22.48
C PHE A 204 8.02 5.93 -22.24
N SER A 205 7.53 5.08 -23.13
CA SER A 205 7.80 3.66 -23.02
C SER A 205 8.04 3.05 -24.38
N ARG A 206 9.08 2.22 -24.46
CA ARG A 206 9.41 1.44 -25.65
C ARG A 206 9.27 -0.03 -25.32
N SER A 207 8.56 -0.76 -26.16
CA SER A 207 8.32 -2.19 -25.99
C SER A 207 8.54 -2.90 -27.31
N THR A 208 9.27 -4.01 -27.25
CA THR A 208 9.49 -4.90 -28.39
C THR A 208 8.94 -6.28 -28.05
N ARG A 209 7.84 -6.68 -28.68
CA ARG A 209 7.14 -7.95 -28.41
C ARG A 209 6.73 -8.62 -29.71
N ALA A 210 7.07 -9.90 -29.85
CA ALA A 210 6.69 -10.74 -31.00
C ALA A 210 7.01 -10.10 -32.37
N GLY A 211 8.17 -9.44 -32.49
CA GLY A 211 8.60 -8.78 -33.73
C GLY A 211 7.96 -7.41 -33.98
N LYS A 212 7.08 -6.93 -33.11
CA LYS A 212 6.53 -5.58 -33.14
C LYS A 212 7.24 -4.70 -32.12
N ALA A 213 7.85 -3.61 -32.59
CA ALA A 213 8.46 -2.61 -31.75
C ALA A 213 7.59 -1.34 -31.77
N THR A 214 7.25 -0.84 -30.58
CA THR A 214 6.42 0.35 -30.41
C THR A 214 7.04 1.29 -29.42
N GLN A 215 6.80 2.58 -29.61
CA GLN A 215 7.12 3.60 -28.62
C GLN A 215 5.90 4.50 -28.38
N SER A 216 5.61 4.77 -27.12
CA SER A 216 4.36 5.38 -26.70
C SER A 216 4.64 6.50 -25.72
N VAL A 217 3.91 7.61 -25.84
CA VAL A 217 3.97 8.75 -24.94
C VAL A 217 2.61 8.96 -24.31
N GLY A 218 2.56 9.12 -22.99
CA GLY A 218 1.33 9.47 -22.27
C GLY A 218 1.57 10.60 -21.29
N LEU A 219 0.66 11.57 -21.27
CA LEU A 219 0.70 12.73 -20.40
C LEU A 219 -0.47 12.70 -19.40
N LEU A 220 -0.16 12.57 -18.11
CA LEU A 220 -1.12 12.78 -17.03
C LEU A 220 -0.79 14.11 -16.35
N SER A 221 -1.50 15.17 -16.73
CA SER A 221 -1.22 16.53 -16.28
C SER A 221 -2.40 17.10 -15.49
N TYR A 222 -2.23 17.24 -14.17
CA TYR A 222 -3.21 17.93 -13.33
C TYR A 222 -3.33 19.40 -13.73
N THR A 223 -2.22 20.02 -14.12
CA THR A 223 -2.16 21.43 -14.56
C THR A 223 -3.02 21.67 -15.80
N PHE A 224 -2.90 20.82 -16.82
CA PHE A 224 -3.74 20.84 -18.02
C PHE A 224 -5.22 20.72 -17.65
N LEU A 225 -5.59 19.65 -16.94
CA LEU A 225 -6.98 19.37 -16.57
C LEU A 225 -7.61 20.53 -15.79
N ARG A 226 -6.85 21.11 -14.86
CA ARG A 226 -7.27 22.26 -14.06
C ARG A 226 -7.44 23.53 -14.88
N ARG A 227 -6.42 23.91 -15.65
CA ARG A 227 -6.39 25.20 -16.34
C ARG A 227 -7.36 25.26 -17.50
N THR A 228 -7.69 24.12 -18.12
CA THR A 228 -8.73 24.03 -19.15
C THR A 228 -10.11 23.71 -18.58
N GLY A 229 -10.26 23.54 -17.26
CA GLY A 229 -11.53 23.28 -16.60
C GLY A 229 -12.20 21.97 -17.01
N GLN A 230 -11.43 20.88 -17.16
CA GLN A 230 -11.99 19.57 -17.51
C GLN A 230 -12.80 18.98 -16.36
N ASP A 231 -13.93 18.37 -16.70
CA ASP A 231 -14.76 17.63 -15.74
C ASP A 231 -14.39 16.15 -15.62
N ASP A 232 -13.69 15.63 -16.62
CA ASP A 232 -13.20 14.25 -16.69
C ASP A 232 -11.67 14.22 -16.77
N VAL A 233 -11.06 13.16 -16.26
CA VAL A 233 -9.62 12.92 -16.43
C VAL A 233 -9.34 12.50 -17.88
N ILE A 234 -8.80 13.44 -18.66
CA ILE A 234 -8.32 13.22 -20.03
C ILE A 234 -6.80 13.02 -20.01
N VAL A 235 -6.33 11.96 -20.68
CA VAL A 235 -4.90 11.63 -20.77
C VAL A 235 -4.48 11.62 -22.25
N PRO A 236 -3.84 12.69 -22.76
CA PRO A 236 -3.29 12.70 -24.10
C PRO A 236 -2.25 11.59 -24.28
N MET A 237 -2.41 10.80 -25.34
CA MET A 237 -1.49 9.71 -25.68
C MET A 237 -1.24 9.66 -27.18
N ILE A 238 0.01 9.40 -27.54
CA ILE A 238 0.43 9.16 -28.92
C ILE A 238 1.32 7.91 -28.97
N ASP A 239 1.12 7.11 -30.01
CA ASP A 239 1.81 5.85 -30.19
C ASP A 239 2.49 5.85 -31.57
N PHE A 240 3.66 5.22 -31.65
CA PHE A 240 4.39 5.02 -32.90
C PHE A 240 4.75 3.54 -33.08
N ASP A 241 4.63 3.06 -34.30
CA ASP A 241 5.24 1.81 -34.74
C ASP A 241 6.67 2.11 -35.17
N ILE A 242 7.63 1.38 -34.59
CA ILE A 242 9.06 1.51 -34.88
C ILE A 242 9.62 0.16 -35.36
N SER A 243 8.76 -0.74 -35.84
CA SER A 243 9.18 -2.03 -36.41
C SER A 243 9.86 -1.85 -37.78
N GLY A 244 9.59 -0.72 -38.45
CA GLY A 244 10.18 -0.35 -39.74
C GLY A 244 11.46 0.49 -39.61
N HIS A 245 11.83 1.18 -40.70
CA HIS A 245 13.03 2.03 -40.74
C HIS A 245 12.85 3.40 -40.07
N TRP A 246 11.61 3.86 -39.89
CA TRP A 246 11.27 5.14 -39.25
C TRP A 246 10.06 4.97 -38.32
N ALA A 247 9.87 5.93 -37.42
CA ALA A 247 8.73 5.93 -36.50
C ALA A 247 7.45 6.41 -37.19
N GLU A 248 6.47 5.51 -37.35
CA GLU A 248 5.18 5.79 -37.97
C GLU A 248 4.08 5.99 -36.92
N PRO A 249 3.27 7.06 -36.98
CA PRO A 249 2.14 7.24 -36.07
C PRO A 249 1.13 6.09 -36.14
N ILE A 250 0.74 5.56 -34.98
CA ILE A 250 -0.39 4.63 -34.88
C ILE A 250 -1.67 5.43 -34.63
N ILE A 251 -2.58 5.42 -35.60
CA ILE A 251 -3.84 6.15 -35.56
C ILE A 251 -4.98 5.18 -35.20
N TYR A 252 -5.65 5.42 -34.07
CA TYR A 252 -6.75 4.56 -33.59
C TYR A 252 -8.13 5.03 -34.04
N SER A 253 -8.38 6.33 -33.96
CA SER A 253 -9.64 6.97 -34.35
C SER A 253 -9.43 7.79 -35.62
N THR A 254 -9.00 9.04 -35.48
CA THR A 254 -8.75 9.94 -36.59
C THR A 254 -7.36 10.55 -36.50
N HIS A 255 -6.84 11.02 -37.64
CA HIS A 255 -5.58 11.76 -37.67
C HIS A 255 -5.66 13.06 -36.85
N ASP A 256 -6.84 13.68 -36.81
CA ASP A 256 -7.09 14.90 -36.03
C ASP A 256 -6.99 14.63 -34.53
N ASP A 257 -7.52 13.51 -34.04
CA ASP A 257 -7.39 13.11 -32.63
C ASP A 257 -5.92 12.89 -32.25
N TRP A 258 -5.16 12.19 -33.10
CA TRP A 258 -3.73 11.98 -32.88
C TRP A 258 -2.96 13.30 -32.86
N SER A 259 -3.28 14.20 -33.80
CA SER A 259 -2.66 15.53 -33.91
C SER A 259 -3.02 16.43 -32.73
N SER A 260 -4.26 16.35 -32.24
CA SER A 260 -4.74 17.06 -31.05
C SER A 260 -4.04 16.58 -29.78
N ASN A 261 -3.87 15.26 -29.63
CA ASN A 261 -3.10 14.69 -28.52
C ASN A 261 -1.64 15.13 -28.56
N LEU A 262 -0.98 15.06 -29.72
CA LEU A 262 0.39 15.56 -29.88
C LEU A 262 0.46 17.04 -29.51
N LYS A 263 -0.43 17.88 -30.04
CA LYS A 263 -0.48 19.31 -29.73
C LYS A 263 -0.61 19.57 -28.23
N THR A 264 -1.50 18.84 -27.56
CA THR A 264 -1.69 18.94 -26.11
C THR A 264 -0.42 18.53 -25.36
N ILE A 265 0.26 17.46 -25.78
CA ILE A 265 1.53 17.04 -25.18
C ILE A 265 2.60 18.13 -25.35
N LEU A 266 2.73 18.71 -26.54
CA LEU A 266 3.74 19.75 -26.80
C LEU A 266 3.46 21.06 -26.04
N GLU A 267 2.18 21.38 -25.81
CA GLU A 267 1.78 22.58 -25.09
C GLU A 267 1.94 22.45 -23.57
N TRP A 268 1.65 21.27 -23.01
CA TRP A 268 1.55 21.07 -21.57
C TRP A 268 2.68 20.25 -20.94
N SER A 269 3.50 19.57 -21.73
CA SER A 269 4.70 18.85 -21.25
C SER A 269 5.96 19.69 -21.35
N PRO A 270 7.09 19.29 -20.71
CA PRO A 270 8.37 19.99 -20.80
C PRO A 270 9.01 20.06 -22.20
N PHE A 271 8.41 19.41 -23.20
CA PHE A 271 8.96 19.26 -24.55
C PHE A 271 8.05 19.95 -25.56
N SER A 272 8.45 21.15 -26.01
CA SER A 272 7.62 21.99 -26.89
C SER A 272 7.73 21.63 -28.38
N LEU A 273 8.76 20.86 -28.76
CA LEU A 273 8.97 20.37 -30.12
C LEU A 273 8.82 18.85 -30.19
N LYS A 274 8.32 18.37 -31.32
CA LYS A 274 8.17 16.92 -31.56
C LYS A 274 9.53 16.23 -31.55
N GLU A 275 10.55 16.90 -32.05
CA GLU A 275 11.92 16.41 -32.09
C GLU A 275 12.47 16.21 -30.67
N ASP A 276 12.28 17.19 -29.77
CA ASP A 276 12.69 17.09 -28.36
C ASP A 276 11.98 15.95 -27.62
N LEU A 277 10.71 15.72 -27.96
CA LEU A 277 9.91 14.63 -27.42
C LEU A 277 10.45 13.27 -27.90
N LEU A 278 10.82 13.15 -29.18
CA LEU A 278 11.37 11.92 -29.74
C LEU A 278 12.78 11.62 -29.23
N LEU A 279 13.60 12.64 -28.97
CA LEU A 279 14.92 12.50 -28.34
C LEU A 279 14.85 11.87 -26.95
N GLN A 280 13.71 11.93 -26.25
CA GLN A 280 13.55 11.29 -24.95
C GLN A 280 13.59 9.75 -25.00
N PHE A 281 13.49 9.13 -26.19
CA PHE A 281 13.59 7.69 -26.34
C PHE A 281 15.02 7.17 -26.59
N ASP A 282 16.00 8.05 -26.82
CA ASP A 282 17.36 7.65 -27.18
C ASP A 282 18.08 6.94 -26.02
N ASP A 283 17.84 7.38 -24.79
CA ASP A 283 18.44 6.80 -23.57
C ASP A 283 17.64 5.63 -22.98
N ILE A 284 16.48 5.28 -23.54
CA ILE A 284 15.67 4.13 -23.12
C ILE A 284 16.25 2.80 -23.65
N GLY A 285 16.94 2.83 -24.80
CA GLY A 285 17.39 1.61 -25.46
C GLY A 285 16.25 0.88 -26.20
N PRO A 286 16.34 -0.44 -26.46
CA PRO A 286 15.37 -1.18 -27.28
C PRO A 286 14.03 -1.47 -26.58
N HIS A 287 14.03 -1.48 -25.24
CA HIS A 287 12.85 -1.62 -24.39
C HIS A 287 13.12 -0.92 -23.05
N GLY A 288 12.08 -0.41 -22.43
CA GLY A 288 12.18 0.27 -21.14
C GLY A 288 11.11 1.33 -20.95
N THR A 289 11.13 1.97 -19.79
CA THR A 289 10.20 3.04 -19.45
C THR A 289 10.94 4.22 -18.83
N LYS A 290 10.58 5.42 -19.25
CA LYS A 290 11.07 6.69 -18.74
C LYS A 290 9.91 7.53 -18.25
N ILE A 291 9.95 7.95 -17.00
CA ILE A 291 8.92 8.73 -16.33
C ILE A 291 9.57 10.04 -15.88
N VAL A 292 8.98 11.16 -16.29
CA VAL A 292 9.40 12.50 -15.87
C VAL A 292 8.26 13.12 -15.09
N ILE A 293 8.47 13.32 -13.79
CA ILE A 293 7.52 14.00 -12.90
C ILE A 293 8.01 15.42 -12.71
N TYR A 294 7.20 16.39 -13.09
CA TYR A 294 7.55 17.81 -13.08
C TYR A 294 6.44 18.64 -12.45
N ASN A 295 6.71 19.94 -12.30
CA ASN A 295 5.91 20.80 -11.43
C ASN A 295 5.77 20.16 -10.04
N LEU A 296 6.93 19.81 -9.46
CA LEU A 296 7.02 19.24 -8.12
C LEU A 296 6.34 20.17 -7.12
N TRP A 297 5.70 19.57 -6.12
CA TRP A 297 4.94 20.33 -5.13
C TRP A 297 5.85 21.18 -4.25
N LEU A 298 5.37 22.38 -3.93
CA LEU A 298 5.97 23.33 -3.02
C LEU A 298 5.17 23.37 -1.72
N ASN A 299 5.85 23.62 -0.61
CA ASN A 299 5.19 23.96 0.64
C ASN A 299 4.71 25.43 0.64
N ASP A 300 4.13 25.88 1.75
CA ASP A 300 3.59 27.24 1.86
C ASP A 300 4.68 28.33 1.81
N GLU A 301 5.93 27.96 2.07
CA GLU A 301 7.10 28.85 1.94
C GLU A 301 7.70 28.84 0.52
N GLY A 302 7.11 28.11 -0.43
CA GLY A 302 7.62 28.02 -1.80
C GLY A 302 8.87 27.14 -1.92
N ILE A 303 9.07 26.19 -1.01
CA ILE A 303 10.22 25.30 -0.95
C ILE A 303 9.78 23.87 -1.30
N TYR A 304 10.58 23.18 -2.11
CA TYR A 304 10.37 21.75 -2.38
C TYR A 304 10.57 20.90 -1.13
N GLU A 305 9.69 19.92 -0.91
CA GLU A 305 9.85 18.90 0.14
C GLU A 305 11.17 18.12 -0.02
N LEU A 306 11.56 17.86 -1.28
CA LEU A 306 12.81 17.22 -1.64
C LEU A 306 13.93 18.25 -1.81
N ALA A 307 15.08 17.96 -1.19
CA ALA A 307 16.32 18.71 -1.36
C ALA A 307 17.26 17.95 -2.32
N PHE A 308 17.73 18.66 -3.35
CA PHE A 308 18.59 18.12 -4.40
C PHE A 308 20.04 18.61 -4.30
N ASP A 309 20.29 19.65 -3.50
CA ASP A 309 21.56 20.39 -3.45
C ASP A 309 22.38 20.10 -2.19
N ASP A 310 21.80 19.36 -1.22
CA ASP A 310 22.48 19.02 0.04
C ASP A 310 23.54 17.92 -0.13
N ASP A 311 23.35 17.05 -1.14
CA ASP A 311 24.22 15.92 -1.49
C ASP A 311 24.02 15.58 -2.97
N ASP A 312 25.09 15.69 -3.76
CA ASP A 312 25.05 15.46 -5.21
C ASP A 312 24.72 14.01 -5.58
N GLU A 313 24.97 13.06 -4.66
CA GLU A 313 24.68 11.64 -4.84
C GLU A 313 23.36 11.23 -4.18
N ASP A 314 22.56 12.14 -3.60
CA ASP A 314 21.32 11.79 -2.92
C ASP A 314 20.13 12.67 -3.33
N ILE A 315 18.94 12.23 -2.94
CA ILE A 315 17.73 13.04 -2.90
C ILE A 315 17.24 12.99 -1.46
N ARG A 316 17.28 14.12 -0.77
CA ARG A 316 17.01 14.16 0.67
C ARG A 316 15.64 14.77 0.94
N LEU A 317 15.06 14.43 2.08
CA LEU A 317 13.95 15.20 2.64
C LEU A 317 14.53 16.29 3.53
N ARG A 318 13.93 17.47 3.46
CA ARG A 318 14.26 18.55 4.39
C ARG A 318 13.84 18.12 5.80
N ASP A 319 14.68 18.45 6.78
CA ASP A 319 14.47 18.12 8.19
C ASP A 319 14.12 19.39 8.95
N GLU A 320 12.82 19.69 9.08
CA GLU A 320 12.33 20.89 9.74
C GLU A 320 12.71 20.94 11.23
N ALA A 321 12.82 19.76 11.88
CA ALA A 321 13.16 19.63 13.29
C ALA A 321 14.60 20.09 13.61
N LEU A 322 15.43 20.29 12.59
CA LEU A 322 16.85 20.63 12.76
C LEU A 322 17.10 22.14 12.86
N ARG A 323 16.15 22.99 12.46
CA ARG A 323 16.36 24.45 12.46
C ARG A 323 16.47 25.07 13.86
N GLU A 324 16.15 24.33 14.92
CA GLU A 324 16.02 24.85 16.29
C GLU A 324 17.02 24.27 17.33
N ALA A 325 17.98 23.43 16.94
CA ALA A 325 18.82 22.70 17.91
C ALA A 325 20.16 23.40 18.30
N THR A 326 20.42 23.53 19.61
CA THR A 326 21.63 24.15 20.21
C THR A 326 22.84 23.20 20.37
N THR A 327 24.04 23.79 20.53
CA THR A 327 25.39 23.22 20.28
C THR A 327 25.84 22.01 21.14
N LYS A 328 25.27 21.75 22.33
CA LYS A 328 25.67 20.60 23.19
C LYS A 328 24.87 19.31 22.93
N VAL A 329 23.68 19.43 22.35
CA VAL A 329 22.83 18.31 21.88
C VAL A 329 23.46 17.66 20.62
N LEU A 330 24.37 18.37 19.97
CA LEU A 330 24.95 18.04 18.67
C LEU A 330 25.65 16.67 18.61
N LYS A 331 26.44 16.25 19.60
CA LYS A 331 27.26 15.01 19.45
C LYS A 331 26.44 13.71 19.47
N LYS A 332 25.53 13.55 20.44
CA LYS A 332 24.61 12.39 20.49
C LYS A 332 23.61 12.41 19.34
N THR A 333 23.19 13.58 18.91
CA THR A 333 22.32 13.76 17.75
C THR A 333 23.05 13.39 16.46
N VAL A 334 24.32 13.77 16.29
CA VAL A 334 25.15 13.43 15.12
C VAL A 334 25.40 11.92 15.03
N GLU A 335 25.70 11.24 16.14
CA GLU A 335 25.84 9.77 16.15
C GLU A 335 24.53 9.06 15.76
N LEU A 336 23.38 9.54 16.27
CA LEU A 336 22.07 9.01 15.87
C LEU A 336 21.78 9.28 14.39
N GLN A 337 22.17 10.46 13.89
CA GLN A 337 21.97 10.87 12.50
C GLN A 337 22.83 10.09 11.52
N SER A 338 24.01 9.62 11.91
CA SER A 338 24.82 8.74 11.07
C SER A 338 24.26 7.31 11.00
N HIS A 339 23.48 6.90 12.01
CA HIS A 339 22.92 5.56 12.05
C HIS A 339 21.77 5.40 11.03
N ILE A 340 21.71 4.23 10.40
CA ILE A 340 20.77 3.92 9.31
C ILE A 340 19.29 4.13 9.70
N SER A 341 18.94 3.85 10.96
CA SER A 341 17.58 4.06 11.51
C SER A 341 17.10 5.51 11.47
N TYR A 342 18.02 6.48 11.46
CA TYR A 342 17.71 7.88 11.22
C TYR A 342 17.80 8.21 9.74
N ARG A 343 18.91 7.82 9.09
CA ARG A 343 19.19 8.17 7.69
C ARG A 343 18.07 7.77 6.74
N LEU A 344 17.46 6.58 6.91
CA LEU A 344 16.37 6.11 6.07
C LEU A 344 15.14 7.04 6.05
N ARG A 345 14.99 7.93 7.04
CA ARG A 345 13.86 8.88 7.10
C ARG A 345 14.07 10.09 6.18
N TYR A 346 15.32 10.42 5.88
CA TYR A 346 15.69 11.68 5.22
C TYR A 346 16.65 11.53 4.03
N SER A 347 17.26 10.36 3.82
CA SER A 347 18.15 10.05 2.71
C SER A 347 17.52 8.96 1.85
N LEU A 348 17.19 9.28 0.60
CA LEU A 348 16.62 8.31 -0.32
C LEU A 348 17.63 7.19 -0.61
N ARG A 349 18.92 7.52 -0.71
CA ARG A 349 20.00 6.53 -0.86
C ARG A 349 19.99 5.51 0.27
N ALA A 350 19.89 5.99 1.52
CA ALA A 350 19.82 5.13 2.69
C ALA A 350 18.54 4.27 2.69
N TYR A 351 17.39 4.85 2.38
CA TYR A 351 16.14 4.10 2.29
C TYR A 351 16.18 3.03 1.19
N ALA A 352 16.57 3.41 -0.03
CA ALA A 352 16.72 2.52 -1.18
C ALA A 352 17.69 1.36 -0.91
N SER A 353 18.75 1.59 -0.14
CA SER A 353 19.71 0.54 0.22
C SER A 353 19.10 -0.60 1.04
N MET A 354 18.08 -0.30 1.85
CA MET A 354 17.37 -1.26 2.72
C MET A 354 16.02 -1.70 2.16
N LEU A 355 15.56 -1.08 1.08
CA LEU A 355 14.20 -1.21 0.56
C LEU A 355 13.85 -2.66 0.20
N TYR A 356 14.84 -3.43 -0.27
CA TYR A 356 14.67 -4.82 -0.65
C TYR A 356 15.54 -5.75 0.20
N LEU A 357 14.93 -6.81 0.75
CA LEU A 357 15.57 -7.72 1.69
C LEU A 357 16.69 -8.55 1.04
N ARG A 358 16.41 -9.09 -0.14
CA ARG A 358 17.29 -9.97 -0.91
C ARG A 358 18.19 -9.12 -1.80
N LYS A 359 19.47 -9.50 -1.83
CA LYS A 359 20.45 -8.85 -2.72
C LYS A 359 20.10 -9.12 -4.18
N PHE A 360 20.20 -8.09 -5.00
CA PHE A 360 20.06 -8.20 -6.45
C PHE A 360 21.36 -8.76 -7.04
N ASN A 361 21.23 -9.70 -7.98
CA ASN A 361 22.39 -10.27 -8.68
C ASN A 361 22.67 -9.51 -9.99
N ASN A 362 21.61 -9.26 -10.78
CA ASN A 362 21.69 -8.67 -12.12
C ASN A 362 20.85 -7.39 -12.25
N PHE A 363 20.49 -6.77 -11.12
CA PHE A 363 19.69 -5.55 -11.10
C PHE A 363 20.35 -4.49 -10.22
N GLN A 364 20.32 -3.22 -10.64
CA GLN A 364 20.90 -2.11 -9.89
C GLN A 364 19.91 -0.97 -9.71
N ILE A 365 19.89 -0.41 -8.51
CA ILE A 365 19.26 0.89 -8.27
C ILE A 365 20.37 1.94 -8.42
N ILE A 366 20.20 2.88 -9.34
CA ILE A 366 21.15 3.96 -9.59
C ILE A 366 20.47 5.25 -9.17
N LEU A 367 20.98 5.92 -8.14
CA LEU A 367 20.45 7.20 -7.67
C LEU A 367 21.45 8.30 -8.00
N ARG A 368 21.00 9.40 -8.63
CA ARG A 368 21.87 10.55 -8.98
C ARG A 368 23.17 10.12 -9.70
N GLY A 369 23.04 9.20 -10.65
CA GLY A 369 24.17 8.65 -11.43
C GLY A 369 25.07 7.65 -10.70
N LYS A 370 24.79 7.32 -9.43
CA LYS A 370 25.63 6.44 -8.60
C LYS A 370 24.85 5.20 -8.11
N PRO A 371 25.34 3.98 -8.39
CA PRO A 371 24.72 2.76 -7.87
C PRO A 371 24.54 2.80 -6.35
N VAL A 372 23.37 2.38 -5.88
CA VAL A 372 23.04 2.26 -4.46
C VAL A 372 23.53 0.91 -3.98
N GLN A 373 24.45 0.92 -3.02
CA GLN A 373 24.91 -0.31 -2.37
C GLN A 373 23.81 -0.82 -1.42
N GLN A 374 23.30 -2.03 -1.68
CA GLN A 374 22.30 -2.64 -0.80
C GLN A 374 22.89 -2.92 0.59
N PHE A 375 22.13 -2.53 1.61
CA PHE A 375 22.48 -2.65 3.01
C PHE A 375 21.56 -3.67 3.68
N ASN A 376 22.15 -4.75 4.20
CA ASN A 376 21.41 -5.76 4.95
C ASN A 376 21.67 -5.57 6.45
N ILE A 377 20.66 -5.06 7.16
CA ILE A 377 20.74 -4.83 8.61
C ILE A 377 21.00 -6.12 9.42
N ALA A 378 20.66 -7.29 8.88
CA ALA A 378 20.96 -8.57 9.54
C ALA A 378 22.48 -8.81 9.66
N ASP A 379 23.28 -8.30 8.71
CA ASP A 379 24.75 -8.40 8.71
C ASP A 379 25.38 -7.54 9.82
N GLU A 380 24.63 -6.55 10.34
CA GLU A 380 25.03 -5.66 11.43
C GLU A 380 24.66 -6.17 12.83
N LEU A 381 24.09 -7.36 12.93
CA LEU A 381 23.70 -7.96 14.20
C LEU A 381 24.86 -8.72 14.86
N GLN A 382 25.12 -8.37 16.12
CA GLN A 382 25.88 -9.16 17.08
C GLN A 382 24.97 -10.19 17.76
N TYR A 383 25.53 -11.37 18.00
CA TYR A 383 24.84 -12.50 18.64
C TYR A 383 23.49 -12.84 17.99
N PRO A 384 23.41 -12.95 16.64
CA PRO A 384 22.15 -13.18 15.96
C PRO A 384 21.57 -14.54 16.34
N LYS A 385 20.25 -14.57 16.51
CA LYS A 385 19.46 -15.78 16.73
C LYS A 385 18.30 -15.81 15.74
N VAL A 386 18.05 -16.97 15.14
CA VAL A 386 16.86 -17.19 14.31
C VAL A 386 15.74 -17.75 15.18
N VAL A 387 14.57 -17.11 15.13
CA VAL A 387 13.36 -17.52 15.83
C VAL A 387 12.25 -17.74 14.81
N THR A 388 11.70 -18.95 14.81
CA THR A 388 10.58 -19.29 13.94
C THR A 388 9.25 -18.91 14.59
N TYR A 389 8.38 -18.25 13.82
CA TYR A 389 7.00 -17.96 14.17
C TYR A 389 6.05 -18.63 13.20
N LYS A 390 5.05 -19.33 13.70
CA LYS A 390 3.97 -19.90 12.90
C LYS A 390 2.67 -19.16 13.25
N PRO A 391 2.14 -18.30 12.35
CA PRO A 391 0.90 -17.59 12.58
C PRO A 391 -0.22 -18.59 12.86
N GLN A 392 -0.88 -18.46 14.00
CA GLN A 392 -2.10 -19.20 14.29
C GLN A 392 -3.27 -18.32 13.89
N VAL A 393 -4.21 -18.84 13.12
CA VAL A 393 -5.53 -18.23 12.91
C VAL A 393 -6.47 -18.83 13.97
N ALA A 394 -7.35 -18.02 14.57
CA ALA A 394 -8.27 -18.57 15.56
C ALA A 394 -9.23 -19.53 14.85
N ALA A 395 -9.27 -20.79 15.29
CA ALA A 395 -10.41 -21.63 15.03
C ALA A 395 -11.62 -20.95 15.68
N GLY A 396 -12.65 -20.62 14.88
CA GLY A 396 -13.93 -20.19 15.43
C GLY A 396 -14.50 -21.26 16.36
N SER A 397 -15.57 -20.94 17.09
CA SER A 397 -16.30 -21.98 17.84
C SER A 397 -16.68 -23.14 16.90
N LYS A 398 -16.70 -24.37 17.43
CA LYS A 398 -17.08 -25.59 16.67
C LYS A 398 -18.49 -25.51 16.08
N GLU A 399 -19.29 -24.53 16.51
CA GLU A 399 -20.66 -24.27 16.07
C GLU A 399 -20.75 -23.32 14.86
N SER A 400 -19.64 -22.73 14.40
CA SER A 400 -19.65 -21.89 13.21
C SER A 400 -19.85 -22.74 11.94
N PRO A 401 -20.82 -22.42 11.07
CA PRO A 401 -21.00 -23.13 9.79
C PRO A 401 -19.78 -23.00 8.86
N TYR A 402 -18.86 -22.07 9.15
CA TYR A 402 -17.60 -21.88 8.44
C TYR A 402 -16.40 -22.52 9.15
N TYR A 403 -16.58 -23.25 10.26
CA TYR A 403 -15.48 -23.82 11.05
C TYR A 403 -14.52 -24.66 10.20
N PHE A 404 -15.06 -25.49 9.30
CA PHE A 404 -14.23 -26.33 8.41
C PHE A 404 -13.43 -25.50 7.40
N VAL A 405 -14.01 -24.40 6.89
CA VAL A 405 -13.33 -23.45 5.99
C VAL A 405 -12.25 -22.69 6.77
N LEU A 406 -12.56 -22.17 7.95
CA LEU A 406 -11.60 -21.50 8.83
C LEU A 406 -10.45 -22.43 9.25
N LEU A 407 -10.73 -23.70 9.48
CA LEU A 407 -9.73 -24.71 9.82
C LEU A 407 -8.83 -25.02 8.62
N LEU A 408 -9.38 -25.17 7.41
CA LEU A 408 -8.60 -25.28 6.17
C LEU A 408 -7.72 -24.05 5.91
N PHE A 409 -8.26 -22.84 6.08
CA PHE A 409 -7.48 -21.59 5.98
C PHE A 409 -6.37 -21.53 7.05
N SER A 410 -6.68 -21.93 8.28
CA SER A 410 -5.70 -22.00 9.37
C SER A 410 -4.57 -22.99 9.07
N VAL A 411 -4.91 -24.18 8.58
CA VAL A 411 -3.93 -25.22 8.19
C VAL A 411 -3.06 -24.73 7.03
N ILE A 412 -3.65 -24.11 6.00
CA ILE A 412 -2.90 -23.54 4.86
C ILE A 412 -1.93 -22.45 5.33
N ILE A 413 -2.36 -21.53 6.19
CA ILE A 413 -1.51 -20.47 6.74
C ILE A 413 -0.40 -21.06 7.62
N ILE A 414 -0.71 -22.03 8.50
CA ILE A 414 0.28 -22.65 9.38
C ILE A 414 1.35 -23.43 8.59
N PHE A 415 0.95 -24.16 7.54
CA PHE A 415 1.89 -24.95 6.72
C PHE A 415 2.68 -24.11 5.72
N LYS A 416 2.11 -23.01 5.20
CA LYS A 416 2.78 -22.18 4.18
C LYS A 416 3.46 -20.92 4.69
N CYS A 417 3.15 -20.44 5.89
CA CYS A 417 3.57 -19.11 6.35
C CYS A 417 4.45 -19.14 7.62
N SER A 418 5.29 -20.16 7.77
CA SER A 418 6.34 -20.15 8.80
C SER A 418 7.29 -18.99 8.53
N VAL A 419 7.41 -18.07 9.49
CA VAL A 419 8.23 -16.87 9.38
C VAL A 419 9.48 -17.02 10.22
N GLU A 420 10.63 -16.88 9.58
CA GLU A 420 11.91 -16.81 10.25
C GLU A 420 12.23 -15.37 10.61
N THR A 421 12.49 -15.13 11.89
CA THR A 421 12.90 -13.82 12.41
C THR A 421 14.34 -13.91 12.89
N THR A 422 15.23 -13.16 12.25
CA THR A 422 16.60 -12.99 12.74
C THR A 422 16.61 -11.83 13.74
N ILE A 423 17.01 -12.08 14.97
CA ILE A 423 17.05 -11.09 16.05
C ILE A 423 18.46 -11.01 16.64
N GLY A 424 18.93 -9.81 16.94
CA GLY A 424 20.29 -9.60 17.44
C GLY A 424 20.48 -8.24 18.09
N PHE A 425 21.67 -8.02 18.67
CA PHE A 425 22.11 -6.71 19.11
C PHE A 425 22.78 -5.95 17.97
N ILE A 426 22.42 -4.70 17.70
CA ILE A 426 23.09 -3.93 16.66
C ILE A 426 24.54 -3.57 17.04
N LYS A 427 25.49 -3.68 16.09
CA LYS A 427 26.94 -3.46 16.31
C LYS A 427 27.29 -2.07 16.84
N GLU A 428 26.75 -1.04 16.21
CA GLU A 428 27.04 0.36 16.50
C GLU A 428 25.80 1.01 17.12
N THR A 429 25.92 1.62 18.31
CA THR A 429 24.78 2.33 18.89
C THR A 429 25.15 3.71 19.45
N PRO A 430 24.45 4.76 19.01
CA PRO A 430 23.89 5.72 19.95
C PRO A 430 22.84 4.99 20.80
N THR A 431 22.87 5.23 22.11
CA THR A 431 21.92 4.66 23.07
C THR A 431 20.47 4.97 22.62
N ASN A 432 19.71 3.97 22.13
CA ASN A 432 18.23 3.92 21.93
C ASN A 432 17.74 3.32 20.59
N VAL A 433 18.61 2.84 19.69
CA VAL A 433 18.14 2.15 18.47
C VAL A 433 17.58 0.77 18.82
N SER A 434 16.34 0.48 18.41
CA SER A 434 15.71 -0.85 18.54
C SER A 434 14.52 -0.98 17.60
N GLY A 435 14.06 -2.20 17.37
CA GLY A 435 12.84 -2.49 16.60
C GLY A 435 13.03 -3.54 15.51
N PHE A 436 11.95 -3.87 14.81
CA PHE A 436 11.96 -4.86 13.74
C PHE A 436 11.87 -4.20 12.36
N ASN A 437 12.72 -4.63 11.43
CA ASN A 437 12.60 -4.32 10.02
C ASN A 437 11.74 -5.40 9.37
N VAL A 438 10.50 -5.04 9.03
CA VAL A 438 9.49 -5.98 8.54
C VAL A 438 9.30 -5.79 7.05
N TYR A 439 9.53 -6.87 6.32
CA TYR A 439 9.39 -6.96 4.88
C TYR A 439 8.12 -7.72 4.50
N HIS A 440 7.64 -7.53 3.28
CA HIS A 440 6.64 -8.36 2.64
C HIS A 440 7.01 -8.49 1.16
N LYS A 441 7.10 -9.73 0.65
CA LYS A 441 7.45 -10.03 -0.75
C LYS A 441 8.71 -9.28 -1.16
N ASN A 442 9.77 -9.44 -0.38
CA ASN A 442 11.05 -8.78 -0.52
C ASN A 442 11.06 -7.26 -0.26
N ARG A 443 9.91 -6.60 -0.07
CA ARG A 443 9.78 -5.14 0.07
C ARG A 443 9.67 -4.71 1.53
N LEU A 444 10.50 -3.77 1.97
CA LEU A 444 10.47 -3.21 3.32
C LEU A 444 9.16 -2.46 3.54
N ILE A 445 8.30 -2.90 4.45
CA ILE A 445 7.05 -2.21 4.78
C ILE A 445 7.25 -1.31 6.00
N ARG A 446 7.90 -1.84 7.05
CA ARG A 446 8.03 -1.13 8.33
C ARG A 446 9.46 -1.18 8.86
N PRO A 447 10.26 -0.11 8.68
CA PRO A 447 11.60 -0.02 9.25
C PRO A 447 11.55 0.24 10.76
N PHE A 448 12.43 -0.43 11.51
CA PHE A 448 12.59 -0.23 12.96
C PHE A 448 11.26 -0.14 13.73
N TRP A 449 10.31 -1.04 13.45
CA TRP A 449 9.05 -1.15 14.16
C TRP A 449 9.32 -1.37 15.65
N LYS A 450 9.16 -0.30 16.42
CA LYS A 450 9.20 -0.33 17.88
C LYS A 450 7.96 -1.03 18.40
N VAL A 451 8.17 -2.22 18.95
CA VAL A 451 7.10 -3.00 19.58
C VAL A 451 7.05 -2.80 21.10
N LYS A 452 7.95 -1.99 21.68
CA LYS A 452 7.96 -1.68 23.11
C LYS A 452 7.93 -0.17 23.34
N SER A 453 7.44 0.22 24.51
CA SER A 453 7.36 1.61 24.93
C SER A 453 8.74 2.25 25.02
N ASP A 454 8.82 3.50 24.60
CA ASP A 454 10.03 4.32 24.72
C ASP A 454 10.47 4.44 26.19
N GLY A 455 11.78 4.40 26.43
CA GLY A 455 12.38 4.49 27.76
C GLY A 455 12.57 3.16 28.50
N SER A 456 12.10 2.03 27.97
CA SER A 456 12.42 0.70 28.52
C SER A 456 13.89 0.35 28.26
N VAL A 457 14.66 0.03 29.32
CA VAL A 457 16.03 -0.51 29.17
C VAL A 457 16.02 -1.89 28.50
N ILE A 458 14.95 -2.65 28.72
CA ILE A 458 14.79 -3.98 28.14
C ILE A 458 14.65 -3.80 26.63
N GLY A 459 15.46 -4.50 25.84
CA GLY A 459 15.42 -4.50 24.37
C GLY A 459 16.17 -3.36 23.70
N ASN A 460 16.84 -2.48 24.44
CA ASN A 460 17.64 -1.40 23.87
C ASN A 460 18.83 -1.94 23.06
N GLY A 461 18.89 -1.62 21.77
CA GLY A 461 19.90 -2.20 20.87
C GLY A 461 19.45 -3.51 20.23
N VAL A 462 18.28 -4.06 20.57
CA VAL A 462 17.75 -5.25 19.89
C VAL A 462 17.08 -4.84 18.59
N VAL A 463 17.60 -5.38 17.50
CA VAL A 463 17.04 -5.23 16.16
C VAL A 463 16.67 -6.61 15.63
N GLY A 464 15.56 -6.69 14.91
CA GLY A 464 15.16 -7.90 14.22
C GLY A 464 14.80 -7.65 12.75
N VAL A 465 14.80 -8.73 11.97
CA VAL A 465 14.45 -8.75 10.56
C VAL A 465 13.55 -9.93 10.29
N LEU A 466 12.44 -9.71 9.59
CA LEU A 466 11.51 -10.76 9.17
C LEU A 466 10.76 -10.38 7.90
N GLU A 467 10.30 -11.39 7.17
CA GLU A 467 9.38 -11.29 6.03
C GLU A 467 8.00 -11.82 6.45
N ALA A 468 6.98 -10.96 6.44
CA ALA A 468 5.65 -11.19 6.99
C ALA A 468 4.58 -11.28 5.88
N ASP A 469 4.74 -12.23 4.96
CA ASP A 469 3.88 -12.38 3.78
C ASP A 469 2.42 -12.78 4.06
N PHE A 470 2.11 -13.11 5.31
CA PHE A 470 0.76 -13.48 5.75
C PHE A 470 -0.09 -12.28 6.20
N ILE A 471 0.45 -11.06 6.12
CA ILE A 471 -0.24 -9.80 6.43
C ILE A 471 -0.15 -8.88 5.23
N GLU A 472 -1.30 -8.38 4.77
CA GLU A 472 -1.34 -7.44 3.66
C GLU A 472 -0.86 -6.03 4.09
N PRO A 473 -0.09 -5.32 3.24
CA PRO A 473 0.28 -3.93 3.49
C PRO A 473 -0.95 -3.02 3.39
N ALA A 474 -0.89 -1.88 4.06
CA ALA A 474 -1.78 -0.78 3.77
C ALA A 474 -1.55 -0.23 2.34
N HIS A 475 -2.49 0.58 1.85
CA HIS A 475 -2.48 1.10 0.47
C HIS A 475 -1.17 1.79 0.06
N ASP A 476 -0.49 2.49 0.98
CA ASP A 476 0.77 3.22 0.73
C ASP A 476 2.03 2.37 0.90
N LYS A 477 1.87 1.10 1.31
CA LYS A 477 2.93 0.14 1.62
C LYS A 477 3.93 0.63 2.67
N GLN A 478 3.50 1.50 3.60
CA GLN A 478 4.32 2.02 4.72
C GLN A 478 3.90 1.49 6.10
N ASP A 479 2.77 0.77 6.17
CA ASP A 479 2.35 -0.02 7.34
C ASP A 479 1.57 -1.24 6.84
N PHE A 480 1.11 -2.08 7.76
CA PHE A 480 0.23 -3.20 7.49
C PHE A 480 -1.22 -2.87 7.82
N GLU A 481 -2.16 -3.59 7.19
CA GLU A 481 -3.56 -3.54 7.58
C GLU A 481 -3.75 -3.96 9.06
N ARG A 482 -4.64 -3.26 9.76
CA ARG A 482 -4.92 -3.49 11.18
C ARG A 482 -5.83 -4.70 11.39
N SER A 483 -5.26 -5.88 11.16
CA SER A 483 -5.92 -7.18 11.29
C SER A 483 -5.61 -7.88 12.63
N SER A 484 -6.33 -8.97 12.92
CA SER A 484 -6.02 -9.82 14.08
C SER A 484 -4.64 -10.49 13.97
N LEU A 485 -4.19 -10.79 12.75
CA LEU A 485 -2.85 -11.31 12.47
C LEU A 485 -1.77 -10.28 12.79
N PHE A 486 -1.99 -9.01 12.45
CA PHE A 486 -1.11 -7.90 12.81
C PHE A 486 -0.90 -7.81 14.32
N VAL A 487 -1.98 -7.80 15.09
CA VAL A 487 -1.91 -7.71 16.56
C VAL A 487 -1.19 -8.91 17.16
N ARG A 488 -1.42 -10.12 16.63
CA ARG A 488 -0.72 -11.34 17.07
C ARG A 488 0.77 -11.29 16.76
N LEU A 489 1.14 -10.83 15.57
CA LEU A 489 2.54 -10.64 15.20
C LEU A 489 3.20 -9.63 16.15
N GLU A 490 2.58 -8.47 16.38
CA GLU A 490 3.11 -7.46 17.29
C GLU A 490 3.36 -8.03 18.70
N ASN A 491 2.40 -8.79 19.23
CA ASN A 491 2.54 -9.45 20.53
C ASN A 491 3.64 -10.51 20.54
N ARG A 492 3.78 -11.28 19.47
CA ARG A 492 4.89 -12.25 19.36
C ARG A 492 6.24 -11.53 19.28
N LEU A 493 6.36 -10.45 18.52
CA LEU A 493 7.59 -9.66 18.44
C LEU A 493 7.97 -9.09 19.82
N LYS A 494 7.01 -8.61 20.61
CA LYS A 494 7.23 -8.20 22.02
C LYS A 494 7.85 -9.32 22.85
N GLN A 495 7.29 -10.53 22.76
CA GLN A 495 7.80 -11.72 23.46
C GLN A 495 9.20 -12.09 22.99
N MET A 496 9.46 -12.12 21.68
CA MET A 496 10.76 -12.44 21.11
C MET A 496 11.86 -11.50 21.64
N VAL A 497 11.60 -10.18 21.68
CA VAL A 497 12.57 -9.23 22.24
C VAL A 497 12.79 -9.50 23.72
N HIS A 498 11.75 -9.80 24.49
CA HIS A 498 11.89 -10.09 25.92
C HIS A 498 12.71 -11.35 26.17
N GLU A 499 12.38 -12.46 25.51
CA GLU A 499 13.08 -13.74 25.58
C GLU A 499 14.55 -13.59 25.18
N TYR A 500 14.81 -12.96 24.03
CA TYR A 500 16.15 -12.72 23.51
C TYR A 500 16.97 -11.83 24.46
N TRP A 501 16.42 -10.68 24.84
CA TRP A 501 17.10 -9.74 25.74
C TRP A 501 17.49 -10.40 27.06
N LYS A 502 16.54 -11.06 27.72
CA LYS A 502 16.78 -11.72 29.01
C LYS A 502 17.91 -12.75 28.92
N GLY A 503 17.99 -13.47 27.80
CA GLY A 503 19.01 -14.49 27.55
C GLY A 503 20.36 -14.00 27.03
N HIS A 504 20.50 -12.73 26.62
CA HIS A 504 21.72 -12.24 25.94
C HIS A 504 22.20 -10.87 26.45
N CYS A 505 21.44 -10.17 27.29
CA CYS A 505 21.77 -8.83 27.77
C CYS A 505 23.13 -8.76 28.51
N TYR A 506 23.55 -9.84 29.17
CA TYR A 506 24.85 -9.93 29.82
C TYR A 506 26.04 -9.86 28.84
N LEU A 507 25.85 -10.26 27.58
CA LEU A 507 26.87 -10.16 26.53
C LEU A 507 27.18 -8.71 26.17
N MET A 508 26.22 -7.81 26.42
CA MET A 508 26.33 -6.37 26.17
C MET A 508 26.61 -5.58 27.47
N GLY A 509 26.98 -6.26 28.55
CA GLY A 509 27.29 -5.64 29.84
C GLY A 509 26.08 -5.22 30.68
N TYR A 510 24.85 -5.54 30.26
CA TYR A 510 23.66 -5.28 31.08
C TYR A 510 23.51 -6.34 32.17
N GLN A 511 23.02 -5.94 33.34
CA GLN A 511 22.66 -6.89 34.40
C GLN A 511 21.31 -7.56 34.10
N PRO A 512 21.22 -8.90 34.18
CA PRO A 512 19.94 -9.59 34.00
C PRO A 512 18.90 -9.13 35.03
N PRO A 513 17.61 -9.03 34.65
CA PRO A 513 16.54 -8.71 35.59
C PRO A 513 16.53 -9.70 36.77
N GLY A 514 16.62 -9.17 37.99
CA GLY A 514 16.63 -9.96 39.23
C GLY A 514 18.02 -10.36 39.77
N PHE A 515 19.12 -10.00 39.10
CA PHE A 515 20.47 -10.29 39.59
C PHE A 515 20.79 -9.55 40.89
N ALA A 516 20.42 -8.26 40.99
CA ALA A 516 20.55 -7.47 42.21
C ALA A 516 19.69 -8.02 43.38
N ALA A 517 18.52 -8.58 43.09
CA ALA A 517 17.65 -9.20 44.10
C ALA A 517 18.21 -10.55 44.59
N LYS A 518 18.80 -11.35 43.71
CA LYS A 518 19.54 -12.57 44.07
C LYS A 518 20.80 -12.26 44.87
N GLN A 519 21.54 -11.22 44.51
CA GLN A 519 22.74 -10.79 45.24
C GLN A 519 22.38 -10.26 46.65
N LYS A 520 21.28 -9.51 46.79
CA LYS A 520 20.72 -9.14 48.11
C LYS A 520 20.28 -10.35 48.92
N LYS A 521 19.65 -11.37 48.32
CA LYS A 521 19.30 -12.62 49.03
C LYS A 521 20.53 -13.44 49.42
N LEU A 522 21.57 -13.48 48.60
CA LEU A 522 22.84 -14.17 48.90
C LEU A 522 23.62 -13.45 50.00
N LEU A 523 23.67 -12.12 49.99
CA LEU A 523 24.28 -11.31 51.04
C LEU A 523 23.48 -11.36 52.35
N ALA A 524 22.14 -11.38 52.28
CA ALA A 524 21.28 -11.56 53.45
C ALA A 524 21.40 -12.96 54.06
N ASN A 525 21.55 -14.01 53.24
CA ASN A 525 21.80 -15.37 53.73
C ASN A 525 23.22 -15.56 54.28
N GLN A 526 24.20 -14.74 53.88
CA GLN A 526 25.53 -14.74 54.49
C GLN A 526 25.57 -14.03 55.86
N HIS A 527 24.68 -13.07 56.12
CA HIS A 527 24.54 -12.44 57.44
C HIS A 527 23.77 -13.28 58.47
N ASN A 528 22.98 -14.27 58.04
CA ASN A 528 22.25 -15.15 58.95
C ASN A 528 23.02 -16.43 59.37
N ASN A 529 24.25 -16.64 58.87
CA ASN A 529 25.05 -17.82 59.18
C ASN A 529 26.20 -17.58 60.18
N SER A 530 26.22 -16.45 60.88
CA SER A 530 27.20 -16.18 61.93
C SER A 530 26.55 -15.82 63.28
N SER A 531 25.83 -16.77 63.87
CA SER A 531 25.61 -16.84 65.32
C SER A 531 25.17 -18.26 65.76
N ASN A 532 26.16 -19.05 66.21
CA ASN A 532 26.05 -20.19 67.14
C ASN A 532 25.21 -19.81 68.40
N PHE A 533 24.54 -20.65 69.21
CA PHE A 533 24.49 -22.10 69.52
C PHE A 533 23.24 -22.34 70.46
N PRO A 534 22.96 -23.53 71.05
CA PRO A 534 21.59 -24.03 71.32
C PRO A 534 21.17 -24.05 72.80
N ALA A 535 19.86 -24.14 73.07
CA ALA A 535 19.33 -24.65 74.34
C ALA A 535 17.94 -25.28 74.11
N GLY A 536 17.78 -26.52 74.56
CA GLY A 536 16.64 -27.37 74.22
C GLY A 536 15.42 -27.26 75.13
N GLY A 537 14.41 -28.08 74.84
CA GLY A 537 13.33 -28.38 75.78
C GLY A 537 12.00 -28.80 75.16
N LYS A 538 11.81 -30.13 75.07
CA LYS A 538 10.58 -30.92 75.30
C LYS A 538 9.50 -31.07 74.21
N GLN A 539 9.21 -32.35 73.99
CA GLN A 539 8.05 -32.97 73.34
C GLN A 539 6.76 -32.70 74.16
N ASP A 540 5.58 -32.69 73.52
CA ASP A 540 4.63 -33.79 73.72
C ASP A 540 3.55 -33.89 72.61
N SER A 541 2.87 -35.03 72.62
CA SER A 541 2.16 -35.71 71.54
C SER A 541 0.61 -35.68 71.61
N ARG A 542 -0.01 -36.03 70.46
CA ARG A 542 -1.26 -36.81 70.22
C ARG A 542 -2.55 -36.14 69.70
N ASP A 543 -3.09 -36.83 68.69
CA ASP A 543 -4.38 -36.75 67.99
C ASP A 543 -5.59 -37.18 68.83
N GLU A 544 -6.78 -36.62 68.55
CA GLU A 544 -7.98 -37.27 67.94
C GLU A 544 -9.29 -36.45 68.17
N GLN A 545 -10.19 -36.47 67.17
CA GLN A 545 -11.54 -35.85 67.06
C GLN A 545 -12.61 -36.69 67.85
N PRO A 546 -13.97 -36.62 67.68
CA PRO A 546 -14.90 -35.75 66.89
C PRO A 546 -16.25 -35.36 67.60
N GLY A 547 -17.18 -34.68 66.89
CA GLY A 547 -18.61 -34.58 67.27
C GLY A 547 -19.45 -33.56 66.48
N LEU A 548 -20.57 -34.01 65.90
CA LEU A 548 -21.50 -33.38 64.93
C LEU A 548 -22.55 -32.40 65.53
N ASP A 549 -23.04 -31.43 64.72
CA ASP A 549 -24.41 -31.35 64.15
C ASP A 549 -24.87 -29.91 63.77
N VAL A 550 -25.67 -29.85 62.69
CA VAL A 550 -26.16 -28.68 61.91
C VAL A 550 -27.55 -28.20 62.43
N PRO A 551 -28.04 -27.00 62.05
CA PRO A 551 -29.01 -26.88 60.93
C PRO A 551 -28.85 -25.55 60.14
N ASP A 552 -29.49 -25.21 59.03
CA ASP A 552 -30.20 -25.84 57.90
C ASP A 552 -30.74 -24.65 57.08
N VAL A 553 -30.47 -24.53 55.77
CA VAL A 553 -31.29 -23.72 54.83
C VAL A 553 -31.22 -24.37 53.44
N VAL A 554 -32.40 -24.59 52.89
CA VAL A 554 -32.79 -25.48 51.80
C VAL A 554 -32.98 -24.73 50.45
N MET A 555 -32.30 -25.22 49.40
CA MET A 555 -32.73 -25.52 48.00
C MET A 555 -33.08 -24.38 46.98
N PRO A 556 -33.03 -24.60 45.63
CA PRO A 556 -33.05 -25.90 44.91
C PRO A 556 -32.09 -26.13 43.72
N GLU A 557 -32.09 -27.40 43.29
CA GLU A 557 -31.38 -28.11 42.22
C GLU A 557 -31.67 -27.66 40.77
N GLY A 558 -30.74 -28.05 39.88
CA GLY A 558 -30.95 -28.22 38.43
C GLY A 558 -29.86 -29.11 37.82
N ASP A 559 -30.27 -30.30 37.39
CA ASP A 559 -29.48 -31.46 36.91
C ASP A 559 -28.37 -31.18 35.86
N LEU A 560 -27.18 -31.76 36.10
CA LEU A 560 -26.15 -32.01 35.08
C LEU A 560 -26.18 -33.51 34.71
N ALA A 561 -26.74 -33.83 33.54
CA ALA A 561 -26.63 -35.17 32.96
C ALA A 561 -25.20 -35.42 32.47
N SER A 562 -24.49 -36.34 33.11
CA SER A 562 -23.16 -36.81 32.68
C SER A 562 -23.28 -37.79 31.51
N THR A 563 -22.98 -37.34 30.30
CA THR A 563 -22.77 -38.20 29.12
C THR A 563 -21.53 -39.07 29.35
N SER A 564 -21.65 -40.39 29.32
CA SER A 564 -20.54 -41.30 29.63
C SER A 564 -19.53 -41.36 28.46
N VAL A 565 -18.25 -41.64 28.78
CA VAL A 565 -17.15 -41.73 27.79
C VAL A 565 -17.44 -42.74 26.67
N ASP A 566 -18.25 -43.75 26.96
CA ASP A 566 -18.68 -44.76 25.98
C ASP A 566 -19.61 -44.18 24.90
N GLN A 567 -20.46 -43.20 25.26
CA GLN A 567 -21.30 -42.48 24.28
C GLN A 567 -20.47 -41.60 23.35
N LEU A 568 -19.41 -40.96 23.86
CA LEU A 568 -18.48 -40.17 23.03
C LEU A 568 -17.65 -41.05 22.08
N CYS A 569 -17.34 -42.29 22.50
CA CYS A 569 -16.61 -43.23 21.65
C CYS A 569 -17.51 -43.74 20.50
N GLU A 570 -18.76 -44.08 20.81
CA GLU A 570 -19.76 -44.48 19.81
C GLU A 570 -20.08 -43.35 18.81
N GLU A 571 -20.24 -42.11 19.29
CA GLU A 571 -20.44 -40.95 18.41
C GLU A 571 -19.26 -40.70 17.48
N ASN A 572 -18.02 -40.88 17.96
CA ASN A 572 -16.82 -40.72 17.13
C ASN A 572 -16.71 -41.81 16.05
N ILE A 573 -17.09 -43.04 16.34
CA ILE A 573 -17.14 -44.13 15.35
C ILE A 573 -18.19 -43.81 14.27
N GLN A 574 -19.38 -43.34 14.67
CA GLN A 574 -20.41 -42.94 13.72
C GLN A 574 -20.04 -41.71 12.88
N LEU A 575 -19.25 -40.79 13.43
CA LEU A 575 -18.69 -39.65 12.69
C LEU A 575 -17.63 -40.10 11.69
N PHE A 576 -16.79 -41.07 12.05
CA PHE A 576 -15.79 -41.62 11.14
C PHE A 576 -16.44 -42.28 9.92
N MET A 577 -17.46 -43.12 10.16
CA MET A 577 -18.24 -43.77 9.09
C MET A 577 -18.92 -42.74 8.16
N ARG A 578 -19.48 -41.65 8.70
CA ARG A 578 -20.07 -40.57 7.89
C ARG A 578 -19.05 -39.78 7.07
N CYS A 579 -17.83 -39.60 7.60
CA CYS A 579 -16.75 -38.94 6.87
C CYS A 579 -16.27 -39.78 5.68
N GLU A 580 -16.18 -41.10 5.86
CA GLU A 580 -15.80 -42.04 4.78
C GLU A 580 -16.87 -42.07 3.68
N GLU A 581 -18.15 -42.14 4.05
CA GLU A 581 -19.26 -42.09 3.08
C GLU A 581 -19.30 -40.76 2.30
N LYS A 582 -18.95 -39.65 2.95
CA LYS A 582 -18.85 -38.33 2.31
C LYS A 582 -17.64 -38.23 1.38
N ALA A 583 -16.50 -38.82 1.75
CA ALA A 583 -15.33 -38.89 0.89
C ALA A 583 -15.60 -39.71 -0.37
N GLN A 584 -16.37 -40.80 -0.25
CA GLN A 584 -16.80 -41.62 -1.39
C GLN A 584 -17.74 -40.85 -2.32
N LYS A 585 -18.72 -40.12 -1.78
CA LYS A 585 -19.60 -39.23 -2.56
C LYS A 585 -18.84 -38.08 -3.24
N GLU A 586 -17.79 -37.54 -2.61
CA GLU A 586 -16.95 -36.52 -3.23
C GLU A 586 -16.13 -37.08 -4.40
N ALA A 587 -15.64 -38.32 -4.29
CA ALA A 587 -14.93 -39.00 -5.38
C ALA A 587 -15.87 -39.28 -6.58
N GLU A 588 -17.09 -39.75 -6.33
CA GLU A 588 -18.11 -39.96 -7.36
C GLU A 588 -18.51 -38.65 -8.05
N LEU A 589 -18.64 -37.56 -7.29
CA LEU A 589 -18.96 -36.25 -7.85
C LEU A 589 -17.82 -35.71 -8.73
N LYS A 590 -16.56 -35.89 -8.32
CA LYS A 590 -15.39 -35.51 -9.14
C LYS A 590 -15.36 -36.29 -10.45
N GLN A 591 -15.62 -37.60 -10.40
CA GLN A 591 -15.70 -38.41 -11.61
C GLN A 591 -16.83 -37.94 -12.55
N THR A 592 -17.98 -37.59 -11.99
CA THR A 592 -19.12 -37.06 -12.76
C THR A 592 -18.79 -35.72 -13.42
N ILE A 593 -18.06 -34.84 -12.72
CA ILE A 593 -17.61 -33.54 -13.28
C ILE A 593 -16.64 -33.76 -14.43
N GLU A 594 -15.66 -34.66 -14.30
CA GLU A 594 -14.72 -34.98 -15.38
C GLU A 594 -15.44 -35.53 -16.63
N GLU A 595 -16.46 -36.38 -16.45
CA GLU A 595 -17.27 -36.89 -17.56
C GLU A 595 -18.07 -35.78 -18.26
N LEU A 596 -18.64 -34.84 -17.48
CA LEU A 596 -19.38 -33.70 -18.02
C LEU A 596 -18.46 -32.71 -18.74
N GLU A 597 -17.26 -32.44 -18.22
CA GLU A 597 -16.27 -31.58 -18.88
C GLU A 597 -15.81 -32.18 -20.21
N LYS A 598 -15.59 -33.50 -20.25
CA LYS A 598 -15.27 -34.21 -21.49
C LYS A 598 -16.42 -34.14 -22.50
N GLY A 599 -17.66 -34.32 -22.05
CA GLY A 599 -18.85 -34.17 -22.90
C GLY A 599 -19.01 -32.74 -23.46
N LEU A 600 -18.71 -31.73 -22.64
CA LEU A 600 -18.78 -30.32 -23.03
C LEU A 600 -17.71 -29.97 -24.08
N GLU A 601 -16.50 -30.51 -23.93
CA GLU A 601 -15.41 -30.33 -24.91
C GLU A 601 -15.75 -31.00 -26.26
N ASP A 602 -16.31 -32.21 -26.25
CA ASP A 602 -16.76 -32.88 -27.47
C ASP A 602 -17.89 -32.12 -28.17
N MET A 603 -18.80 -31.51 -27.40
CA MET A 603 -19.85 -30.66 -27.95
C MET A 603 -19.27 -29.38 -28.56
N ARG A 604 -18.31 -28.73 -27.91
CA ARG A 604 -17.61 -27.54 -28.45
C ARG A 604 -16.91 -27.87 -29.77
N LYS A 605 -16.23 -29.01 -29.86
CA LYS A 605 -15.60 -29.46 -31.12
C LYS A 605 -16.62 -29.68 -32.23
N LYS A 606 -17.77 -30.29 -31.94
CA LYS A 606 -18.87 -30.47 -32.92
C LYS A 606 -19.45 -29.12 -33.37
N CYS A 607 -19.67 -28.18 -32.45
CA CYS A 607 -20.14 -26.83 -32.76
C CYS A 607 -19.14 -26.04 -33.62
N ALA A 608 -17.84 -26.14 -33.32
CA ALA A 608 -16.78 -25.52 -34.12
C ALA A 608 -16.72 -26.10 -35.54
N HIS A 609 -16.85 -27.42 -35.66
CA HIS A 609 -16.89 -28.10 -36.96
C HIS A 609 -18.11 -27.70 -37.80
N LEU A 610 -19.30 -27.65 -37.19
CA LEU A 610 -20.52 -27.18 -37.86
C LEU A 610 -20.43 -25.71 -38.28
N SER A 611 -19.82 -24.86 -37.46
CA SER A 611 -19.60 -23.44 -37.77
C SER A 611 -18.68 -23.28 -38.98
N SER A 612 -17.59 -24.05 -39.04
CA SER A 612 -16.67 -24.06 -40.19
C SER A 612 -17.35 -24.57 -41.47
N LEU A 613 -18.21 -25.59 -41.37
CA LEU A 613 -18.98 -26.11 -42.50
C LEU A 613 -20.05 -25.11 -43.02
N LEU A 614 -20.67 -24.35 -42.11
CA LEU A 614 -21.60 -23.28 -42.47
C LEU A 614 -20.88 -22.12 -43.16
N GLU A 615 -19.68 -21.78 -42.69
CA GLU A 615 -18.87 -20.71 -43.29
C GLU A 615 -18.36 -21.09 -44.69
N SER A 616 -17.96 -22.35 -44.89
CA SER A 616 -17.56 -22.85 -46.22
C SER A 616 -18.74 -22.91 -47.20
N LYS A 617 -19.92 -23.33 -46.75
CA LYS A 617 -21.15 -23.28 -47.57
C LYS A 617 -21.62 -21.86 -47.87
N ARG A 618 -21.41 -20.89 -46.97
CA ARG A 618 -21.67 -19.47 -47.26
C ARG A 618 -20.73 -18.94 -48.34
N LYS A 619 -19.44 -19.28 -48.28
CA LYS A 619 -18.45 -18.88 -49.30
C LYS A 619 -18.76 -19.48 -50.68
N GLN A 620 -19.29 -20.71 -50.74
CA GLN A 620 -19.70 -21.35 -52.01
C GLN A 620 -20.99 -20.80 -52.63
N LYS A 621 -21.82 -20.04 -51.91
CA LYS A 621 -23.05 -19.41 -52.43
C LYS A 621 -22.84 -17.97 -52.94
N VAL A 622 -21.65 -17.42 -52.76
CA VAL A 622 -21.29 -16.03 -53.12
C VAL A 622 -20.38 -15.97 -54.37
N THR A 623 -19.95 -17.13 -54.87
CA THR A 623 -19.49 -17.37 -56.24
C THR A 623 -20.58 -18.04 -57.03
#